data_AF-A0A1H5C0T9-F1
#
_entry.id   AF-A0A1H5C0T9-F1
#
_cell.length_a   1.000
_cell.length_b   1.000
_cell.length_c   1.000
_cell.angle_alpha   90.00
_cell.angle_beta   90.00
_cell.angle_gamma   90.00
#
_symmetry.space_group_name_H-M   'P 1'
#
loop_
_entity.id
_entity.type
_entity.pdbx_description
1 polymer ?
#
loop_
_entity_poly.entity_id
_entity_poly.type
_entity_poly.pdbx_seq_one_letter_code
_entity_poly.pdbx_strand_id
1 'polypeptide(L)'
;MNGAFGADNAARYLSDSRWDALLRQIEDETLAIIESRKPDPVGIPETQLSLTRYWLLSMYEVLRLAQTTKRGRKFARLHEIYRKIEMVRVPIAKLEIANDQKFKGTIMVGRILGEHVDTRPYGGEERNFHPDMRLCTSTGSVEWRTIDAKSTSPVIISRRMISDECLSLFDGYGIDPSV
;
A
#
# COMPACT_ATOMS: atom_id res chain seq x y z
N MET A 1 -8.54 -18.69 -28.72
CA MET A 1 -8.77 -17.24 -28.63
C MET A 1 -7.69 -16.65 -27.77
N ASN A 2 -6.63 -16.18 -28.44
CA ASN A 2 -5.40 -15.63 -27.88
C ASN A 2 -5.48 -14.10 -27.83
N GLY A 3 -4.74 -13.50 -26.89
CA GLY A 3 -4.09 -12.20 -27.10
C GLY A 3 -4.93 -10.95 -26.92
N ALA A 4 -5.23 -10.58 -25.67
CA ALA A 4 -5.50 -9.17 -25.33
C ALA A 4 -5.04 -8.80 -23.91
N PHE A 5 -4.02 -9.49 -23.37
CA PHE A 5 -2.99 -8.82 -22.57
C PHE A 5 -1.91 -8.41 -23.58
N GLY A 6 -2.26 -7.48 -24.48
CA GLY A 6 -1.39 -7.06 -25.58
C GLY A 6 -0.12 -6.37 -25.07
N ALA A 7 0.95 -6.47 -25.85
CA ALA A 7 2.26 -5.90 -25.56
C ALA A 7 2.23 -4.44 -25.05
N ASP A 8 1.23 -3.65 -25.46
CA ASP A 8 1.00 -2.27 -24.99
C ASP A 8 0.72 -2.16 -23.49
N ASN A 9 0.05 -3.14 -22.88
CA ASN A 9 -0.18 -3.17 -21.44
C ASN A 9 1.09 -3.63 -20.70
N ALA A 10 1.84 -4.58 -21.26
CA ALA A 10 3.12 -5.00 -20.67
C ALA A 10 4.11 -3.83 -20.58
N ALA A 11 4.21 -3.01 -21.64
CA ALA A 11 5.06 -1.82 -21.65
C ALA A 11 4.68 -0.77 -20.58
N ARG A 12 3.38 -0.62 -20.30
CA ARG A 12 2.87 0.29 -19.25
C ARG A 12 3.18 -0.19 -17.84
N TYR A 13 3.28 -1.51 -17.64
CA TYR A 13 3.59 -2.09 -16.32
C TYR A 13 5.09 -2.33 -16.10
N LEU A 14 5.91 -2.29 -17.16
CA LEU A 14 7.37 -2.33 -17.05
C LEU A 14 7.93 -1.15 -16.24
N SER A 15 7.35 0.06 -16.37
CA SER A 15 7.77 1.19 -15.53
C SER A 15 7.51 0.93 -14.05
N ASP A 16 6.39 0.30 -13.70
CA ASP A 16 6.04 0.02 -12.30
C ASP A 16 7.01 -0.96 -11.66
N SER A 17 7.50 -1.95 -12.41
CA SER A 17 8.53 -2.89 -11.94
C SER A 17 9.88 -2.20 -11.66
N ARG A 18 10.26 -1.19 -12.46
CA ARG A 18 11.49 -0.42 -12.24
C ARG A 18 11.38 0.48 -11.01
N TRP A 19 10.22 1.12 -10.82
CA TRP A 19 9.96 1.89 -9.61
C TRP A 19 9.95 1.01 -8.37
N ASP A 20 9.40 -0.19 -8.46
CA ASP A 20 9.44 -1.17 -7.38
C ASP A 20 10.88 -1.53 -7.01
N ALA A 21 11.72 -1.88 -7.98
CA ALA A 21 13.11 -2.21 -7.76
C ALA A 21 13.92 -1.04 -7.17
N LEU A 22 13.71 0.17 -7.68
CA LEU A 22 14.34 1.38 -7.14
C LEU A 22 13.92 1.63 -5.69
N LEU A 23 12.61 1.49 -5.39
CA LEU A 23 12.11 1.63 -4.02
C LEU A 23 12.71 0.57 -3.11
N ARG A 24 12.83 -0.68 -3.56
CA ARG A 24 13.49 -1.74 -2.77
C ARG A 24 14.93 -1.38 -2.43
N GLN A 25 15.69 -0.86 -3.39
CA GLN A 25 17.06 -0.40 -3.15
C GLN A 25 17.12 0.73 -2.12
N ILE A 26 16.25 1.74 -2.25
CA ILE A 26 16.16 2.85 -1.28
C ILE A 26 15.78 2.33 0.11
N GLU A 27 14.85 1.37 0.19
CA GLU A 27 14.44 0.75 1.46
C GLU A 27 15.60 0.02 2.13
N ASP A 28 16.38 -0.75 1.36
CA ASP A 28 17.53 -1.51 1.85
C ASP A 28 18.65 -0.54 2.32
N GLU A 29 18.89 0.56 1.59
CA GLU A 29 19.82 1.63 2.00
C GLU A 29 19.35 2.35 3.27
N THR A 30 18.06 2.67 3.36
CA THR A 30 17.46 3.27 4.55
C THR A 30 17.58 2.33 5.74
N LEU A 31 17.37 1.02 5.56
CA LEU A 31 17.58 0.02 6.60
C LEU A 31 19.03 0.00 7.08
N ALA A 32 20.00 -0.01 6.15
CA ALA A 32 21.42 0.05 6.50
C ALA A 32 21.78 1.33 7.30
N ILE A 33 21.16 2.47 6.97
CA ILE A 33 21.32 3.71 7.74
C ILE A 33 20.75 3.57 9.15
N ILE A 34 19.54 3.02 9.29
CA ILE A 34 18.90 2.78 10.60
C ILE A 34 19.79 1.87 11.46
N GLU A 35 20.27 0.77 10.89
CA GLU A 35 21.14 -0.19 11.60
C GLU A 35 22.49 0.41 12.00
N SER A 36 23.03 1.32 11.17
CA SER A 36 24.29 2.01 11.45
C SER A 36 24.18 3.13 12.50
N ARG A 37 22.98 3.67 12.72
CA ARG A 37 22.74 4.82 13.62
C ARG A 37 22.07 4.35 14.92
N LYS A 38 22.72 4.61 16.07
CA LYS A 38 22.05 4.62 17.40
C LYS A 38 21.23 5.92 17.56
N PRO A 39 20.28 5.97 18.51
CA PRO A 39 18.84 5.94 18.29
C PRO A 39 18.25 7.29 17.79
N ASP A 40 18.86 7.96 16.83
CA ASP A 40 18.23 9.15 16.25
C ASP A 40 17.01 8.76 15.41
N PRO A 41 15.84 9.39 15.62
CA PRO A 41 14.66 9.11 14.82
C PRO A 41 14.92 9.52 13.36
N VAL A 42 15.13 8.52 12.50
CA VAL A 42 15.18 8.71 11.05
C VAL A 42 13.75 8.90 10.57
N GLY A 43 13.39 10.14 10.25
CA GLY A 43 12.17 10.42 9.50
C GLY A 43 12.21 9.72 8.14
N ILE A 44 11.04 9.43 7.56
CA ILE A 44 10.98 8.84 6.22
C ILE A 44 11.63 9.83 5.23
N PRO A 45 12.69 9.44 4.48
CA PRO A 45 13.28 10.32 3.47
C PRO A 45 12.21 10.80 2.48
N GLU A 46 12.17 12.12 2.21
CA GLU A 46 11.11 12.72 1.36
C GLU A 46 11.07 12.10 -0.05
N THR A 47 12.23 11.74 -0.59
CA THR A 47 12.35 11.03 -1.88
C THR A 47 11.68 9.67 -1.83
N GLN A 48 11.93 8.88 -0.77
CA GLN A 48 11.32 7.57 -0.57
C GLN A 48 9.80 7.70 -0.44
N LEU A 49 9.32 8.67 0.34
CA LEU A 49 7.89 8.91 0.52
C LEU A 49 7.20 9.32 -0.80
N SER A 50 7.83 10.20 -1.57
CA SER A 50 7.30 10.69 -2.85
C SER A 50 7.22 9.57 -3.89
N LEU A 51 8.28 8.78 -4.03
CA LEU A 51 8.29 7.62 -4.93
C LEU A 51 7.30 6.55 -4.47
N THR A 52 7.18 6.31 -3.17
CA THR A 52 6.20 5.38 -2.61
C THR A 52 4.76 5.79 -2.95
N ARG A 53 4.44 7.09 -2.85
CA ARG A 53 3.11 7.61 -3.23
C ARG A 53 2.83 7.42 -4.72
N TYR A 54 3.81 7.71 -5.57
CA TYR A 54 3.70 7.49 -7.01
C TYR A 54 3.46 6.01 -7.33
N TRP A 55 4.28 5.13 -6.75
CA TRP A 55 4.14 3.67 -6.90
C TRP A 55 2.77 3.17 -6.44
N LEU A 56 2.28 3.64 -5.29
CA LEU A 56 0.98 3.25 -4.75
C LEU A 56 -0.16 3.62 -5.70
N LEU A 57 -0.13 4.83 -6.28
CA LEU A 57 -1.13 5.27 -7.24
C LEU A 57 -1.11 4.43 -8.51
N SER A 58 0.08 4.14 -9.05
CA SER A 58 0.21 3.30 -10.24
C SER A 58 -0.29 1.88 -9.99
N MET A 59 0.20 1.24 -8.93
CA MET A 59 -0.18 -0.12 -8.55
C MET A 59 -1.67 -0.27 -8.26
N TYR A 60 -2.30 0.73 -7.64
CA TYR A 60 -3.74 0.74 -7.43
C TYR A 60 -4.50 0.62 -8.76
N GLU A 61 -4.13 1.40 -9.78
CA GLU A 61 -4.77 1.33 -11.09
C GLU A 61 -4.51 0.00 -11.80
N VAL A 62 -3.29 -0.54 -11.72
CA VAL A 62 -2.95 -1.86 -12.25
C VAL A 62 -3.86 -2.94 -11.66
N LEU A 63 -3.92 -3.02 -10.33
CA LEU A 63 -4.72 -4.02 -9.64
C LEU A 63 -6.22 -3.82 -9.87
N ARG A 64 -6.69 -2.55 -9.91
CA ARG A 64 -8.08 -2.20 -10.20
C ARG A 64 -8.50 -2.72 -11.57
N LEU A 65 -7.66 -2.56 -12.59
CA LEU A 65 -7.93 -3.10 -13.92
C LEU A 65 -7.83 -4.63 -13.92
N ALA A 66 -6.79 -5.20 -13.31
CA ALA A 66 -6.56 -6.64 -13.29
C ALA A 66 -7.74 -7.42 -12.69
N GLN A 67 -8.30 -6.97 -11.56
CA GLN A 67 -9.42 -7.64 -10.89
C GLN A 67 -10.72 -7.64 -11.70
N THR A 68 -10.89 -6.68 -12.62
CA THR A 68 -12.09 -6.59 -13.47
C THR A 68 -12.07 -7.58 -14.63
N THR A 69 -10.91 -8.18 -14.93
CA THR A 69 -10.78 -9.19 -16.00
C THR A 69 -11.46 -10.51 -15.63
N LYS A 70 -11.81 -11.34 -16.63
CA LYS A 70 -12.39 -12.67 -16.39
C LYS A 70 -11.52 -13.56 -15.49
N ARG A 71 -10.20 -13.50 -15.66
CA ARG A 71 -9.22 -14.25 -14.85
C ARG A 71 -9.09 -13.65 -13.45
N GLY A 72 -8.90 -12.33 -13.35
CA GLY A 72 -8.75 -11.63 -12.08
C GLY A 72 -9.96 -11.80 -11.15
N ARG A 73 -11.18 -11.81 -11.68
CA ARG A 73 -12.40 -12.08 -10.89
C ARG A 73 -12.39 -13.41 -10.13
N LYS A 74 -11.67 -14.42 -10.63
CA LYS A 74 -11.57 -15.74 -9.99
C LYS A 74 -10.38 -15.86 -9.04
N PHE A 75 -9.49 -14.87 -9.01
CA PHE A 75 -8.23 -14.98 -8.29
C PHE A 75 -8.31 -14.28 -6.93
N ALA A 76 -8.73 -15.01 -5.90
CA ALA A 76 -8.99 -14.46 -4.55
C ALA A 76 -7.83 -13.61 -4.00
N ARG A 77 -6.58 -14.08 -4.17
CA ARG A 77 -5.38 -13.38 -3.72
C ARG A 77 -5.23 -11.98 -4.34
N LEU A 78 -5.61 -11.80 -5.60
CA LEU A 78 -5.59 -10.49 -6.25
C LEU A 78 -6.55 -9.50 -5.57
N HIS A 79 -7.74 -9.97 -5.17
CA HIS A 79 -8.72 -9.14 -4.45
C HIS A 79 -8.22 -8.77 -3.04
N GLU A 80 -7.51 -9.67 -2.37
CA GLU A 80 -6.91 -9.41 -1.06
C GLU A 80 -5.83 -8.33 -1.14
N ILE A 81 -4.92 -8.41 -2.12
CA ILE A 81 -3.89 -7.40 -2.35
C ILE A 81 -4.54 -6.07 -2.75
N TYR A 82 -5.50 -6.09 -3.67
CA TYR A 82 -6.23 -4.88 -4.09
C TYR A 82 -6.88 -4.19 -2.88
N ARG A 83 -7.52 -4.95 -1.98
CA ARG A 83 -8.11 -4.42 -0.75
C ARG A 83 -7.06 -3.78 0.15
N LYS A 84 -5.87 -4.38 0.30
CA LYS A 84 -4.77 -3.78 1.08
C LYS A 84 -4.31 -2.45 0.49
N ILE A 85 -4.10 -2.39 -0.84
CA ILE A 85 -3.75 -1.13 -1.50
C ILE A 85 -4.87 -0.09 -1.33
N GLU A 86 -6.14 -0.47 -1.48
CA GLU A 86 -7.28 0.43 -1.33
C GLU A 86 -7.33 1.05 0.08
N MET A 87 -7.06 0.25 1.12
CA MET A 87 -6.98 0.71 2.52
C MET A 87 -5.90 1.77 2.77
N VAL A 88 -4.92 1.91 1.89
CA VAL A 88 -3.86 2.93 1.97
C VAL A 88 -4.15 4.08 1.01
N ARG A 89 -4.47 3.78 -0.24
CA ARG A 89 -4.64 4.77 -1.31
C ARG A 89 -5.82 5.69 -1.04
N VAL A 90 -6.94 5.17 -0.54
CA VAL A 90 -8.15 5.99 -0.28
C VAL A 90 -7.88 7.05 0.80
N PRO A 91 -7.34 6.72 1.98
CA PRO A 91 -6.95 7.73 2.96
C PRO A 91 -5.96 8.77 2.43
N ILE A 92 -4.97 8.37 1.65
CA ILE A 92 -3.98 9.32 1.10
C ILE A 92 -4.61 10.28 0.07
N ALA A 93 -5.49 9.78 -0.79
CA ALA A 93 -6.03 10.55 -1.91
C ALA A 93 -7.30 11.33 -1.56
N LYS A 94 -8.10 10.84 -0.62
CA LYS A 94 -9.43 11.38 -0.29
C LYS A 94 -9.58 11.85 1.15
N LEU A 95 -8.60 11.53 2.00
CA LEU A 95 -8.70 11.74 3.44
C LEU A 95 -9.87 10.96 4.07
N GLU A 96 -10.23 9.81 3.51
CA GLU A 96 -11.35 8.97 3.98
C GLU A 96 -10.84 7.58 4.36
N ILE A 97 -11.49 6.91 5.31
CA ILE A 97 -11.23 5.48 5.51
C ILE A 97 -11.81 4.70 4.31
N ALA A 98 -11.03 3.74 3.79
CA ALA A 98 -11.49 2.92 2.68
C ALA A 98 -12.74 2.13 3.04
N ASN A 99 -13.78 2.20 2.20
CA ASN A 99 -15.08 1.57 2.40
C ASN A 99 -15.81 2.00 3.69
N ASP A 100 -15.68 3.27 4.09
CA ASP A 100 -16.27 3.76 5.34
C ASP A 100 -17.80 3.66 5.43
N GLN A 101 -18.50 3.63 4.29
CA GLN A 101 -19.94 3.42 4.23
C GLN A 101 -20.39 2.05 4.78
N LYS A 102 -19.44 1.12 4.98
CA LYS A 102 -19.71 -0.23 5.53
C LYS A 102 -19.62 -0.28 7.06
N PHE A 103 -19.24 0.82 7.71
CA PHE A 103 -19.13 0.86 9.16
C PHE A 103 -20.48 0.68 9.85
N LYS A 104 -20.49 -0.18 10.87
CA LYS A 104 -21.58 -0.30 11.82
C LYS A 104 -21.10 0.27 13.16
N GLY A 105 -21.40 1.54 13.41
CA GLY A 105 -21.05 2.23 14.64
C GLY A 105 -20.05 3.37 14.47
N THR A 106 -19.64 3.96 15.59
CA THR A 106 -18.70 5.09 15.66
C THR A 106 -17.29 4.57 15.80
N ILE A 107 -16.38 5.04 14.96
CA ILE A 107 -14.94 4.78 15.09
C ILE A 107 -14.30 5.97 15.76
N MET A 108 -13.45 5.73 16.74
CA MET A 108 -12.62 6.78 17.30
C MET A 108 -11.30 6.84 16.56
N VAL A 109 -11.03 7.96 15.90
CA VAL A 109 -9.74 8.25 15.27
C VAL A 109 -8.93 9.12 16.21
N GLY A 110 -7.71 8.65 16.53
CA GLY A 110 -6.77 9.37 17.38
C GLY A 110 -5.74 10.11 16.54
N ARG A 111 -5.50 11.39 16.87
CA ARG A 111 -4.35 12.15 16.39
C ARG A 111 -3.38 12.33 17.55
N ILE A 112 -2.14 11.92 17.35
CA ILE A 112 -1.06 12.17 18.31
C ILE A 112 -0.53 13.58 18.06
N LEU A 113 -0.63 14.44 19.08
CA LEU A 113 -0.15 15.82 19.10
C LEU A 113 0.83 15.96 20.27
N GLY A 114 2.09 15.57 20.04
CA GLY A 114 3.09 15.47 21.11
C GLY A 114 2.71 14.35 22.09
N GLU A 115 2.58 14.69 23.38
CA GLU A 115 2.18 13.75 24.43
C GLU A 115 0.65 13.55 24.53
N HIS A 116 -0.13 14.37 23.83
CA HIS A 116 -1.59 14.29 23.85
C HIS A 116 -2.14 13.45 22.70
N VAL A 117 -3.12 12.60 23.02
CA VAL A 117 -3.92 11.87 22.03
C VAL A 117 -5.28 12.54 21.95
N ASP A 118 -5.53 13.27 20.87
CA ASP A 118 -6.83 13.83 20.57
C ASP A 118 -7.66 12.77 19.83
N THR A 119 -8.66 12.19 20.51
CA THR A 119 -9.55 11.20 19.91
C THR A 119 -10.89 11.82 19.54
N ARG A 120 -11.29 11.67 18.28
CA ARG A 120 -12.58 12.18 17.77
C ARG A 120 -13.37 11.07 17.09
N PRO A 121 -14.71 11.12 17.13
CA PRO A 121 -15.52 10.22 16.32
C PRO A 121 -15.26 10.51 14.84
N TYR A 122 -14.94 9.48 14.06
CA TYR A 122 -14.88 9.52 12.61
C TYR A 122 -16.30 9.53 12.06
N GLY A 123 -16.64 10.53 11.24
CA GLY A 123 -17.98 10.74 10.71
C GLY A 123 -18.61 12.05 11.19
N GLY A 124 -19.70 12.47 10.55
CA GLY A 124 -20.32 13.78 10.80
C GLY A 124 -19.76 14.87 9.87
N GLU A 125 -19.49 16.05 10.43
CA GLU A 125 -19.07 17.25 9.68
C GLU A 125 -17.63 17.16 9.14
N GLU A 126 -16.75 16.37 9.78
CA GLU A 126 -15.37 16.18 9.34
C GLU A 126 -15.08 14.68 9.13
N ARG A 127 -15.07 14.24 7.87
CA ARG A 127 -14.63 12.89 7.47
C ARG A 127 -13.15 12.86 7.10
N ASN A 128 -12.32 13.52 7.88
CA ASN A 128 -10.89 13.65 7.59
C ASN A 128 -10.09 12.58 8.35
N PHE A 129 -9.57 11.60 7.61
CA PHE A 129 -8.69 10.56 8.09
C PHE A 129 -7.38 10.55 7.31
N HIS A 130 -6.29 10.73 8.05
CA HIS A 130 -4.93 10.57 7.53
C HIS A 130 -4.31 9.32 8.16
N PRO A 131 -3.80 8.37 7.35
CA PRO A 131 -3.12 7.22 7.91
C PRO A 131 -1.80 7.69 8.54
N ASP A 132 -1.50 7.18 9.73
CA ASP A 132 -0.19 7.41 10.34
C ASP A 132 0.87 6.70 9.51
N MET A 133 1.90 7.44 9.09
CA MET A 133 2.97 6.98 8.22
C MET A 133 4.26 6.91 9.01
N ARG A 134 4.92 5.75 9.00
CA ARG A 134 6.18 5.54 9.71
C ARG A 134 7.17 4.78 8.86
N LEU A 135 8.41 4.82 9.28
CA LEU A 135 9.46 4.00 8.73
C LEU A 135 9.46 2.63 9.44
N CYS A 136 9.39 1.56 8.67
CA CYS A 136 9.52 0.19 9.13
C CYS A 136 10.99 -0.06 9.49
N THR A 137 11.28 -0.26 10.76
CA THR A 137 12.67 -0.44 11.22
C THR A 137 13.25 -1.81 10.87
N SER A 138 12.43 -2.78 10.44
CA SER A 138 12.89 -4.10 10.03
C SER A 138 13.12 -4.24 8.53
N THR A 139 12.58 -3.34 7.70
CA THR A 139 12.72 -3.41 6.23
C THR A 139 13.11 -2.10 5.57
N GLY A 140 13.22 -1.00 6.33
CA GLY A 140 13.39 0.36 5.80
C GLY A 140 12.21 0.86 4.96
N SER A 141 11.08 0.15 4.91
CA SER A 141 9.89 0.49 4.11
C SER A 141 9.06 1.59 4.74
N VAL A 142 8.28 2.29 3.92
CA VAL A 142 7.14 3.06 4.44
C VAL A 142 6.06 2.09 4.95
N GLU A 143 5.54 2.37 6.14
CA GLU A 143 4.41 1.71 6.77
C GLU A 143 3.25 2.69 6.96
N TRP A 144 2.05 2.18 6.74
CA TRP A 144 0.79 2.87 6.98
C TRP A 144 0.01 2.15 8.06
N ARG A 145 -0.42 2.90 9.07
CA ARG A 145 -1.42 2.44 10.03
C ARG A 145 -2.77 2.98 9.58
N THR A 146 -3.62 2.07 9.10
CA THR A 146 -4.95 2.37 8.58
C THR A 146 -6.00 1.53 9.33
N ILE A 147 -7.27 1.63 8.93
CA ILE A 147 -8.39 0.94 9.57
C ILE A 147 -9.06 0.07 8.52
N ASP A 148 -9.23 -1.22 8.83
CA ASP A 148 -10.04 -2.10 8.01
C ASP A 148 -11.53 -1.89 8.31
N ALA A 149 -12.27 -1.38 7.33
CA ALA A 149 -13.68 -1.07 7.52
C ALA A 149 -14.57 -2.27 7.88
N LYS A 150 -14.15 -3.48 7.48
CA LYS A 150 -14.92 -4.71 7.76
C LYS A 150 -14.79 -5.16 9.20
N SER A 151 -13.59 -5.05 9.77
CA SER A 151 -13.26 -5.54 11.11
C SER A 151 -13.19 -4.43 12.15
N THR A 152 -13.30 -3.16 11.72
CA THR A 152 -13.10 -1.96 12.57
C THR A 152 -11.78 -1.95 13.32
N SER A 153 -10.80 -2.73 12.82
CA SER A 153 -9.54 -2.96 13.52
C SER A 153 -8.42 -2.16 12.83
N PRO A 154 -7.47 -1.61 13.61
CA PRO A 154 -6.24 -1.06 13.06
C PRO A 154 -5.47 -2.14 12.30
N VAL A 155 -4.93 -1.76 11.14
CA VAL A 155 -4.07 -2.63 10.32
C VAL A 155 -2.80 -1.88 9.94
N ILE A 156 -1.67 -2.59 10.00
CA ILE A 156 -0.37 -2.10 9.55
C ILE A 156 -0.09 -2.71 8.19
N ILE A 157 0.20 -1.86 7.22
CA ILE A 157 0.50 -2.26 5.85
C ILE A 157 1.80 -1.58 5.47
N SER A 158 2.80 -2.33 5.01
CA SER A 158 4.05 -1.75 4.50
C SER A 158 4.08 -1.81 2.97
N ARG A 159 4.81 -0.88 2.35
CA ARG A 159 5.04 -0.89 0.90
C ARG A 159 5.72 -2.19 0.46
N ARG A 160 6.79 -2.58 1.16
CA ARG A 160 7.52 -3.83 0.89
C ARG A 160 6.61 -5.05 0.96
N MET A 161 5.73 -5.15 1.96
CA MET A 161 4.74 -6.24 2.09
C MET A 161 3.82 -6.33 0.87
N ILE A 162 3.23 -5.21 0.42
CA ILE A 162 2.37 -5.21 -0.78
C ILE A 162 3.17 -5.63 -2.01
N SER A 163 4.41 -5.15 -2.13
CA SER A 163 5.28 -5.48 -3.25
C SER A 163 5.61 -6.98 -3.28
N ASP A 164 6.01 -7.57 -2.15
CA ASP A 164 6.28 -9.01 -2.02
C ASP A 164 5.03 -9.83 -2.35
N GLU A 165 3.85 -9.40 -1.87
CA GLU A 165 2.59 -10.05 -2.21
C GLU A 165 2.28 -9.99 -3.72
N CYS A 166 2.54 -8.85 -4.37
CA CYS A 166 2.39 -8.71 -5.82
C CYS A 166 3.33 -9.65 -6.59
N LEU A 167 4.61 -9.72 -6.20
CA LEU A 167 5.59 -10.62 -6.83
C LEU A 167 5.19 -12.09 -6.66
N SER A 168 4.71 -12.45 -5.48
CA SER A 168 4.27 -13.82 -5.21
C SER A 168 3.00 -14.24 -5.94
N LEU A 169 2.31 -13.32 -6.66
CA LEU A 169 1.27 -13.70 -7.59
C LEU A 169 1.82 -14.52 -8.76
N PHE A 170 3.13 -14.42 -9.06
CA PHE A 170 3.77 -15.10 -10.17
C PHE A 170 4.44 -16.43 -9.77
N ASP A 171 4.87 -16.57 -8.52
CA ASP A 171 5.58 -17.75 -7.99
C ASP A 171 4.75 -19.05 -8.04
N GLY A 172 3.41 -18.95 -8.06
CA GLY A 172 2.50 -20.09 -8.11
C GLY A 172 2.03 -20.49 -9.51
N TYR A 173 2.43 -19.79 -10.58
CA TYR A 173 1.90 -20.03 -11.92
C TYR A 173 2.72 -20.97 -12.80
N GLY A 174 3.85 -21.51 -12.33
CA GLY A 174 4.68 -22.38 -13.17
C GLY A 174 4.94 -21.73 -14.52
N ILE A 175 5.22 -20.42 -14.53
CA ILE A 175 5.70 -19.76 -15.74
C ILE A 175 7.09 -20.34 -15.95
N ASP A 176 7.15 -21.34 -16.82
CA ASP A 176 8.40 -21.87 -17.35
C ASP A 176 9.21 -20.67 -17.89
N PRO A 177 10.41 -20.41 -17.37
CA PRO A 177 11.24 -19.30 -17.83
C PRO A 177 11.74 -19.46 -19.28
N SER A 178 11.32 -20.51 -20.00
CA SER A 178 11.69 -20.80 -21.40
C SER A 178 10.69 -20.36 -22.48
N VAL A 179 9.68 -19.53 -22.16
CA VAL A 179 8.75 -18.97 -23.16
C VAL A 179 8.98 -17.48 -23.41
#